data_AF-A0A0Q7GNB8-F1
#
_entry.id   AF-A0A0Q7GNB8-F1
#
_cell.length_a   1.000
_cell.length_b   1.000
_cell.length_c   1.000
_cell.angle_alpha   90.00
_cell.angle_beta   90.00
_cell.angle_gamma   90.00
#
_symmetry.space_group_name_H-M   'P 1'
#
loop_
_entity.id
_entity.type
_entity.pdbx_description
1 polymer ?
#
loop_
_entity_poly.entity_id
_entity_poly.type
_entity_poly.pdbx_seq_one_letter_code
_entity_poly.pdbx_strand_id
1 'polypeptide(L)'
;MTACSIHHNRPAARLSVRTRWIGSLLIALLAVAPAGAAWAGSPFATGANATQQQLVAILTPLAAVAVMVSGAMAWFGRLSWWWMVAVVIGTVLVFGGPQIVSWIRGLFGV
;
A
#
# COMPACT_ATOMS: atom_id res chain seq x y z
N MET A 1 5.80 -32.28 72.81
CA MET A 1 4.62 -32.40 71.92
C MET A 1 4.31 -31.00 71.38
N THR A 2 5.17 -30.42 70.53
CA THR A 2 5.02 -30.36 69.05
C THR A 2 3.64 -29.93 68.56
N ALA A 3 3.46 -28.63 68.32
CA ALA A 3 2.59 -28.09 67.27
C ALA A 3 2.87 -26.59 67.03
N CYS A 4 4.01 -26.28 66.39
CA CYS A 4 4.18 -25.03 65.67
C CYS A 4 3.90 -25.33 64.20
N SER A 5 2.65 -25.15 63.76
CA SER A 5 2.30 -25.23 62.34
C SER A 5 1.84 -23.86 61.87
N ILE A 6 2.72 -23.26 61.08
CA ILE A 6 2.74 -21.88 60.66
C ILE A 6 1.61 -21.65 59.65
N HIS A 7 0.56 -21.00 60.11
CA HIS A 7 -0.56 -20.58 59.27
C HIS A 7 -0.05 -19.58 58.23
N HIS A 8 -0.02 -20.04 56.97
CA HIS A 8 0.28 -19.24 55.80
C HIS A 8 -0.76 -18.12 55.66
N ASN A 9 -0.40 -16.88 55.99
CA ASN A 9 -1.20 -15.73 55.63
C ASN A 9 -0.61 -15.12 54.35
N ARG A 10 -1.04 -15.62 53.18
CA ARG A 10 -0.71 -14.97 51.90
C ARG A 10 -1.51 -13.67 51.84
N PRO A 11 -0.88 -12.48 51.85
CA PRO A 11 -1.62 -11.24 51.74
C PRO A 11 -2.27 -11.23 50.36
N ALA A 12 -3.59 -11.41 50.33
CA ALA A 12 -4.41 -11.23 49.14
C ALA A 12 -4.10 -9.83 48.60
N ALA A 13 -3.42 -9.79 47.45
CA ALA A 13 -3.09 -8.57 46.74
C ALA A 13 -4.40 -7.83 46.43
N ARG A 14 -4.76 -6.87 47.28
CA ARG A 14 -5.77 -5.86 46.98
C ARG A 14 -5.20 -4.99 45.87
N LEU A 15 -5.30 -5.48 44.65
CA LEU A 15 -5.11 -4.66 43.46
C LEU A 15 -6.15 -3.56 43.52
N SER A 16 -5.67 -2.38 43.93
CA SER A 16 -6.42 -1.15 44.06
C SER A 16 -7.35 -0.98 42.87
N VAL A 17 -8.62 -0.74 43.13
CA VAL A 17 -9.62 -0.40 42.10
C VAL A 17 -9.05 0.67 41.14
N ARG A 18 -8.24 1.60 41.66
CA ARG A 18 -7.50 2.61 40.91
C ARG A 18 -6.57 2.02 39.83
N THR A 19 -5.87 0.92 40.13
CA THR A 19 -5.02 0.19 39.15
C THR A 19 -5.85 -0.43 38.03
N ARG A 20 -7.06 -0.90 38.33
CA ARG A 20 -7.98 -1.45 37.31
C ARG A 20 -8.51 -0.34 36.39
N TRP A 21 -8.90 0.81 36.95
CA TRP A 21 -9.34 1.98 36.16
C TRP A 21 -8.25 2.54 35.25
N ILE A 22 -7.02 2.64 35.75
CA ILE A 22 -5.86 3.07 34.95
C ILE A 22 -5.60 2.08 33.81
N GLY A 23 -5.66 0.78 34.09
CA GLY A 23 -5.53 -0.26 33.06
C GLY A 23 -6.60 -0.17 31.98
N SER A 24 -7.87 0.04 32.37
CA SER A 24 -8.97 0.21 31.43
C SER A 24 -8.84 1.46 30.55
N LEU A 25 -8.38 2.58 31.11
CA LEU A 25 -8.15 3.82 30.37
C LEU A 25 -7.01 3.69 29.34
N LEU A 26 -5.93 2.99 29.69
CA LEU A 26 -4.82 2.74 28.77
C LEU A 26 -5.23 1.83 27.60
N ILE A 27 -6.03 0.80 27.86
CA ILE A 27 -6.56 -0.09 26.81
C ILE A 27 -7.53 0.67 25.89
N ALA A 28 -8.40 1.52 26.46
CA ALA A 28 -9.31 2.36 25.66
C ALA A 28 -8.55 3.37 24.79
N LEU A 29 -7.47 3.97 25.31
CA LEU A 29 -6.60 4.88 24.56
C LEU A 29 -5.88 4.15 23.42
N LEU A 30 -5.45 2.91 23.65
CA LEU A 30 -4.80 2.07 22.63
C LEU A 30 -5.79 1.58 21.56
N ALA A 31 -7.06 1.38 21.92
CA ALA A 31 -8.12 0.98 21.00
C ALA A 31 -8.66 2.16 20.15
N VAL A 32 -8.56 3.39 20.65
CA VAL A 32 -8.90 4.63 19.93
C VAL A 32 -7.72 5.18 19.14
N ALA A 33 -6.50 4.66 19.36
CA ALA A 33 -5.36 4.99 18.53
C ALA A 33 -5.70 4.66 17.06
N PRO A 34 -5.56 5.63 16.14
CA PRO A 34 -5.96 5.43 14.75
C PRO A 34 -5.16 4.25 14.21
N ALA A 35 -5.87 3.19 13.81
CA ALA A 35 -5.26 2.01 13.19
C ALA A 35 -4.37 2.36 11.99
N GLY A 36 -4.49 3.56 11.41
CA GLY A 36 -3.64 4.09 10.35
C GLY A 36 -2.21 4.51 10.76
N ALA A 37 -1.91 4.70 12.05
CA ALA A 37 -0.55 5.05 12.49
C ALA A 37 0.44 3.87 12.33
N ALA A 38 -0.07 2.63 12.35
CA ALA A 38 0.73 1.42 12.06
C ALA A 38 0.99 1.23 10.55
N TRP A 39 0.33 2.00 9.69
CA TRP A 39 0.50 2.01 8.23
C TRP A 39 0.93 3.38 7.73
N ALA A 40 1.74 4.10 8.51
CA ALA A 40 2.47 5.25 7.99
C ALA A 40 3.51 4.72 6.98
N GLY A 41 3.05 4.48 5.74
CA GLY A 41 3.93 4.19 4.61
C GLY A 41 5.04 5.24 4.56
N SER A 42 6.25 4.82 4.18
CA SER A 42 7.40 5.71 4.23
C SER A 42 7.08 7.02 3.48
N PRO A 43 7.49 8.19 3.99
CA PRO A 43 7.27 9.47 3.29
C PRO A 43 7.90 9.48 1.89
N PHE A 44 8.88 8.59 1.65
CA PHE A 44 9.45 8.31 0.34
C PHE A 44 8.52 7.52 -0.59
N ALA A 45 7.70 6.60 -0.06
CA ALA A 45 6.68 5.93 -0.86
C ALA A 45 5.64 6.93 -1.35
N THR A 46 5.23 7.89 -0.53
CA THR A 46 4.28 8.94 -0.96
C THR A 46 4.90 9.84 -2.03
N GLY A 47 6.16 10.27 -1.84
CA GLY A 47 6.89 11.05 -2.84
C GLY A 47 7.13 10.31 -4.15
N ALA A 48 7.54 9.04 -4.10
CA ALA A 48 7.80 8.21 -5.27
C ALA A 48 6.52 7.87 -6.05
N ASN A 49 5.40 7.65 -5.37
CA ASN A 49 4.11 7.47 -6.03
C ASN A 49 3.63 8.76 -6.70
N ALA A 50 3.85 9.91 -6.08
CA ALA A 50 3.49 11.21 -6.66
C ALA A 50 4.28 11.49 -7.95
N THR A 51 5.59 11.24 -7.96
CA THR A 51 6.41 11.41 -9.17
C THR A 51 6.03 10.39 -10.26
N GLN A 52 5.69 9.15 -9.89
CA GLN A 52 5.22 8.15 -10.84
C GLN A 52 3.88 8.56 -11.49
N GLN A 53 2.92 9.06 -10.70
CA GLN A 53 1.63 9.53 -11.23
C GLN A 53 1.82 10.73 -12.17
N GLN A 54 2.67 11.68 -11.80
CA GLN A 54 2.94 12.86 -12.62
C GLN A 54 3.66 12.51 -13.92
N LEU A 55 4.61 11.56 -13.86
CA LEU A 55 5.31 11.05 -15.03
C LEU A 55 4.36 10.33 -15.99
N VAL A 56 3.49 9.44 -15.47
CA VAL A 56 2.46 8.76 -16.26
C VAL A 56 1.50 9.75 -16.90
N ALA A 57 1.05 10.78 -16.17
CA ALA A 57 0.14 11.80 -16.71
C ALA A 57 0.71 12.51 -17.95
N ILE A 58 2.02 12.72 -17.99
CA ILE A 58 2.71 13.37 -19.12
C ILE A 58 3.04 12.36 -20.24
N LEU A 59 3.44 11.13 -19.90
CA LEU A 59 3.82 10.11 -20.89
C LEU A 59 2.63 9.47 -21.61
N THR A 60 1.46 9.36 -20.96
CA THR A 60 0.26 8.75 -21.54
C THR A 60 -0.15 9.37 -22.89
N PRO A 61 -0.30 10.70 -23.02
CA PRO A 61 -0.61 11.30 -24.31
C PRO A 61 0.53 11.11 -25.33
N LEU A 62 1.79 11.15 -24.90
CA LEU A 62 2.92 10.96 -25.81
C LEU A 62 2.96 9.53 -26.39
N ALA A 63 2.72 8.52 -25.55
CA ALA A 63 2.64 7.13 -25.99
C ALA A 63 1.46 6.89 -26.93
N ALA A 64 0.30 7.50 -26.66
CA ALA A 64 -0.86 7.41 -27.55
C ALA A 64 -0.53 7.96 -28.94
N VAL A 65 0.12 9.13 -29.02
CA VAL A 65 0.57 9.71 -30.31
C VAL A 65 1.59 8.80 -30.99
N ALA A 66 2.57 8.27 -30.25
CA ALA A 66 3.57 7.36 -30.82
C ALA A 66 2.92 6.12 -31.46
N VAL A 67 1.95 5.50 -30.77
CA VAL A 67 1.19 4.34 -31.28
C VAL A 67 0.37 4.71 -32.52
N MET A 68 -0.31 5.86 -32.50
CA MET A 68 -1.11 6.32 -33.65
C MET A 68 -0.24 6.58 -34.89
N VAL A 69 0.89 7.27 -34.70
CA VAL A 69 1.81 7.60 -35.79
C VAL A 69 2.48 6.34 -36.33
N SER A 70 2.93 5.46 -35.44
CA SER A 70 3.58 4.22 -35.85
C SER A 70 2.60 3.30 -36.59
N GLY A 71 1.36 3.18 -36.10
CA GLY A 71 0.30 2.42 -36.77
C GLY A 71 -0.06 2.97 -38.15
N ALA A 72 -0.17 4.29 -38.28
CA ALA A 72 -0.39 4.94 -39.57
C ALA A 72 0.77 4.67 -40.54
N MET A 73 2.03 4.81 -40.09
CA MET A 73 3.20 4.58 -40.95
C MET A 73 3.39 3.10 -41.32
N ALA A 74 3.00 2.17 -40.45
CA ALA A 74 3.00 0.73 -40.76
C ALA A 74 1.95 0.40 -41.84
N TRP A 75 0.81 1.10 -41.85
CA TRP A 75 -0.22 0.93 -42.89
C TRP A 75 0.25 1.38 -44.28
N PHE A 76 1.03 2.45 -44.36
CA PHE A 76 1.62 2.91 -45.62
C PHE A 76 2.83 2.05 -46.08
N GLY A 77 3.11 0.93 -45.40
CA GLY A 77 4.22 0.03 -45.72
C GLY A 77 5.61 0.66 -45.54
N ARG A 78 5.70 1.86 -44.94
CA ARG A 78 6.97 2.57 -44.72
C ARG A 78 7.69 2.13 -43.44
N LEU A 79 6.99 1.45 -42.55
CA LEU A 79 7.50 0.93 -41.28
C LEU A 79 7.14 -0.55 -41.15
N SER A 80 8.15 -1.39 -40.86
CA SER A 80 7.94 -2.82 -40.63
C SER A 80 7.02 -3.05 -39.43
N TRP A 81 6.13 -4.04 -39.52
CA TRP A 81 5.28 -4.47 -38.42
C TRP A 81 6.07 -4.81 -37.14
N TRP A 82 7.35 -5.17 -37.26
CA TRP A 82 8.24 -5.37 -36.12
C TRP A 82 8.44 -4.11 -35.26
N TRP A 83 8.35 -2.93 -35.85
CA TRP A 83 8.40 -1.69 -35.10
C TRP A 83 7.14 -1.46 -34.25
N MET A 84 5.97 -1.97 -34.66
CA MET A 84 4.77 -1.92 -33.80
C MET A 84 4.97 -2.75 -32.54
N VAL A 85 5.59 -3.92 -32.67
CA VAL A 85 5.88 -4.79 -31.53
C VAL A 85 6.82 -4.08 -30.55
N ALA A 86 7.85 -3.41 -31.04
CA ALA A 86 8.75 -2.62 -30.20
C ALA A 86 8.03 -1.47 -29.48
N VAL A 87 7.10 -0.78 -30.15
CA VAL A 87 6.27 0.27 -29.54
C VAL A 87 5.36 -0.29 -28.44
N VAL A 88 4.70 -1.43 -28.68
CA VAL A 88 3.84 -2.09 -27.68
C VAL A 88 4.65 -2.51 -26.45
N ILE A 89 5.80 -3.16 -26.65
CA ILE A 89 6.68 -3.59 -25.56
C ILE A 89 7.18 -2.36 -24.78
N GLY A 90 7.63 -1.30 -25.47
CA GLY A 90 8.07 -0.06 -24.83
C GLY A 90 6.97 0.59 -23.99
N THR A 91 5.74 0.58 -24.48
CA THR A 91 4.55 1.10 -23.77
C THR A 91 4.33 0.33 -22.46
N VAL A 92 4.40 -1.00 -22.49
CA VAL A 92 4.26 -1.85 -21.29
C VAL A 92 5.37 -1.59 -20.27
N LEU A 93 6.62 -1.42 -20.73
CA LEU A 93 7.77 -1.14 -19.86
C LEU A 93 7.71 0.25 -19.21
N VAL A 94 7.18 1.26 -19.91
CA VAL A 94 7.07 2.65 -19.42
C VAL A 94 5.97 2.80 -18.36
N PHE A 95 4.80 2.21 -18.61
CA PHE A 95 3.65 2.40 -17.73
C PHE A 95 3.63 1.43 -16.54
N GLY A 96 4.31 0.29 -16.65
CA GLY A 96 4.61 -0.59 -15.52
C GLY A 96 3.40 -1.21 -14.82
N GLY A 97 3.70 -1.96 -13.75
CA GLY A 97 2.74 -2.77 -12.99
C GLY A 97 1.54 -2.00 -12.40
N PRO A 98 1.71 -0.81 -11.77
CA PRO A 98 0.59 -0.12 -11.11
C PRO A 98 -0.55 0.28 -12.06
N GLN A 99 -0.21 0.76 -13.26
CA GLN A 99 -1.20 1.18 -14.27
C GLN A 99 -1.96 -0.04 -14.82
N ILE A 100 -1.25 -1.12 -15.13
CA ILE A 100 -1.84 -2.38 -15.58
C ILE A 100 -2.78 -2.97 -14.51
N VAL A 101 -2.35 -2.96 -13.24
CA VAL A 101 -3.17 -3.43 -12.11
C VAL A 101 -4.42 -2.58 -11.93
N SER A 102 -4.36 -1.26 -12.20
CA SER A 102 -5.55 -0.40 -12.16
C SER A 102 -6.55 -0.74 -13.29
N TRP A 103 -6.07 -1.08 -14.48
CA TRP A 103 -6.93 -1.49 -15.59
C TRP A 103 -7.59 -2.84 -15.31
N ILE A 104 -6.82 -3.80 -14.81
CA ILE A 104 -7.33 -5.11 -14.40
C ILE A 104 -8.42 -4.93 -13.35
N ARG A 105 -8.16 -4.11 -12.33
CA ARG A 105 -9.14 -3.77 -11.28
C ARG A 105 -10.38 -3.08 -11.85
N GLY A 106 -10.20 -2.12 -12.74
CA GLY A 106 -11.31 -1.46 -13.45
C GLY A 106 -12.15 -2.42 -14.30
N LEU A 107 -11.55 -3.44 -14.92
CA LEU A 107 -12.26 -4.48 -15.67
C LEU A 107 -13.07 -5.41 -14.75
N PHE A 108 -12.63 -5.59 -13.50
CA PHE A 108 -13.34 -6.38 -12.48
C PHE A 108 -14.24 -5.54 -11.56
N GLY A 109 -14.29 -4.21 -11.75
CA GLY A 109 -15.12 -3.30 -10.97
C GLY A 109 -14.73 -3.17 -9.49
N VAL A 110 -13.49 -3.52 -9.13
CA VAL A 110 -12.97 -3.54 -7.74
C VAL A 110 -11.80 -2.59 -7.54
#